data_AF-A0A518LGG4-F1
#
_entry.id   AF-A0A518LGG4-F1
#
_cell.length_a   1.000
_cell.length_b   1.000
_cell.length_c   1.000
_cell.angle_alpha   90.00
_cell.angle_beta   90.00
_cell.angle_gamma   90.00
#
_symmetry.space_group_name_H-M   'P 1'
#
loop_
_entity.id
_entity.type
_entity.pdbx_description
1 polymer ?
#
loop_
_entity_poly.entity_id
_entity_poly.type
_entity_poly.pdbx_seq_one_letter_code
_entity_poly.pdbx_strand_id
1 'polypeptide(L)'
;MVGEGRGRLNSGRRTGLFRGFRFAFRTTMTATATQTDPPTASAANSPSVSGPPAPPRDGIRDTIESIVVAFILAFVFRAFVVEAFVIPTGSMAPGLYGLHAQHRCEMCKYPFVYGVRETLQLPGGYRQDGTLDAPLGFGVRCPNCSWAGAGNNQLNRTPQTRIVPDAGDRILVHKWAYDIGGPLLGPKRWDVVVFKDPQDGDTNYIKRMLGLPGEVLEIINGDLYTAPISKVPRDILDALSHPPPKGNPSARRLTPAQEKILSQQLRIQRKTPVAQKSLWMIHYDHDYPPAAKAAPTEPMFDPPMWVPETSGAPGESAAAEGGAKFGWDANTPIVRFVPEGKETKWLRLTGRRIQDHYAYNDVTAGAVPTQHDVGDVKLSFVLWPGPTDGELALSLARGPDEFRAIIHTDGTLILDRSDKGPVRIELSRAKIDPLRSGQPVTVEFENLDYRVALRINDREVLASTDQQYAPDLDRLLERPYQDGRYNRAEVRMGATGTPMEIRHLVVHRDVFYRSDFTLDGGGPSRQRNEYAQYPAWGTANNPILLREDPREYFCCGDNSPQSKDSRLWWEVAPFLVERGNYSYGTVPEDQLIGRAFFVYWPGGLRISEGSPPIIPNFGRMRIIR
;
A
#
# COMPACT_ATOMS: atom_id res chain seq x y z
N MET A 1 -63.99 -51.78 4.14
CA MET A 1 -63.42 -52.61 5.21
C MET A 1 -62.43 -51.70 5.94
N VAL A 2 -62.70 -51.16 7.14
CA VAL A 2 -63.03 -51.81 8.44
C VAL A 2 -61.87 -52.71 8.89
N GLY A 3 -61.24 -52.56 10.05
CA GLY A 3 -61.36 -51.59 11.17
C GLY A 3 -60.05 -51.60 12.03
N GLU A 4 -59.71 -50.52 12.76
CA GLU A 4 -59.79 -50.37 14.24
C GLU A 4 -58.97 -51.37 15.10
N GLY A 5 -58.33 -51.00 16.23
CA GLY A 5 -58.31 -49.74 17.00
C GLY A 5 -57.09 -49.63 17.95
N ARG A 6 -56.73 -48.40 18.41
CA ARG A 6 -56.96 -47.81 19.77
C ARG A 6 -56.10 -48.41 20.92
N GLY A 7 -55.44 -47.63 21.79
CA GLY A 7 -55.22 -46.17 21.82
C GLY A 7 -54.57 -45.64 23.12
N ARG A 8 -54.41 -44.29 23.22
CA ARG A 8 -54.43 -43.42 24.45
C ARG A 8 -53.35 -43.63 25.54
N LEU A 9 -52.82 -42.62 26.27
CA LEU A 9 -53.30 -41.25 26.63
C LEU A 9 -52.16 -40.26 27.07
N ASN A 10 -52.32 -38.98 26.73
CA ASN A 10 -51.98 -37.71 27.44
C ASN A 10 -50.56 -37.25 27.95
N SER A 11 -50.17 -36.08 27.38
CA SER A 11 -49.92 -34.77 28.05
C SER A 11 -48.52 -34.34 28.52
N GLY A 12 -48.18 -33.05 28.27
CA GLY A 12 -47.07 -32.34 28.93
C GLY A 12 -46.24 -31.38 28.03
N ARG A 13 -46.67 -30.12 27.85
CA ARG A 13 -45.81 -29.04 27.28
C ARG A 13 -44.91 -28.44 28.37
N ARG A 14 -43.65 -28.08 28.03
CA ARG A 14 -42.96 -26.90 28.60
C ARG A 14 -41.94 -26.32 27.61
N THR A 15 -41.88 -24.99 27.58
CA THR A 15 -40.95 -24.16 26.80
C THR A 15 -39.78 -23.70 27.68
N GLY A 16 -38.62 -23.43 27.08
CA GLY A 16 -37.46 -22.84 27.75
C GLY A 16 -36.76 -21.83 26.84
N LEU A 17 -36.62 -20.59 27.30
CA LEU A 17 -36.00 -19.48 26.57
C LEU A 17 -34.59 -19.22 27.12
N PHE A 18 -33.58 -19.13 26.27
CA PHE A 18 -32.24 -18.68 26.68
C PHE A 18 -32.17 -17.15 26.78
N ARG A 19 -31.55 -16.64 27.84
CA ARG A 19 -31.17 -15.22 28.00
C ARG A 19 -29.66 -15.10 28.21
N GLY A 20 -29.04 -14.17 27.49
CA GLY A 20 -27.59 -13.90 27.59
C GLY A 20 -27.21 -12.98 28.75
N PHE A 21 -25.93 -13.04 29.13
CA PHE A 21 -25.31 -12.14 30.10
C PHE A 21 -24.65 -10.93 29.41
N ARG A 22 -24.80 -9.75 30.00
CA ARG A 22 -23.95 -8.57 29.77
C ARG A 22 -23.42 -8.11 31.13
N PHE A 23 -22.12 -7.85 31.23
CA PHE A 23 -21.54 -7.14 32.37
C PHE A 23 -21.45 -5.65 32.05
N ALA A 24 -21.76 -4.81 33.04
CA ALA A 24 -21.61 -3.36 32.96
C ALA A 24 -20.82 -2.86 34.18
N PHE A 25 -19.83 -2.00 33.93
CA PHE A 25 -19.00 -1.37 34.97
C PHE A 25 -19.52 0.02 35.32
N ARG A 26 -19.81 0.25 36.61
CA ARG A 26 -19.57 1.51 37.35
C ARG A 26 -20.15 1.39 38.76
N THR A 27 -19.42 1.88 39.76
CA THR A 27 -19.88 2.93 40.71
C THR A 27 -18.68 3.40 41.52
N THR A 28 -18.50 4.71 41.57
CA THR A 28 -17.59 5.42 42.48
C THR A 28 -18.39 5.88 43.69
N MET A 29 -17.84 5.87 44.91
CA MET A 29 -17.97 7.02 45.83
C MET A 29 -17.07 6.94 47.07
N THR A 30 -16.74 8.13 47.58
CA THR A 30 -15.86 8.46 48.70
C THR A 30 -16.66 8.67 49.99
N ALA A 31 -16.07 8.35 51.16
CA ALA A 31 -16.48 8.95 52.43
C ALA A 31 -15.35 8.98 53.48
N THR A 32 -15.35 10.08 54.24
CA THR A 32 -14.35 10.68 55.11
C THR A 32 -13.99 9.93 56.41
N ALA A 33 -12.79 10.25 56.93
CA ALA A 33 -12.13 9.78 58.15
C ALA A 33 -12.84 10.00 59.50
N THR A 34 -12.36 9.26 60.51
CA THR A 34 -12.13 9.77 61.88
C THR A 34 -10.88 9.13 62.50
N GLN A 35 -10.21 9.85 63.41
CA GLN A 35 -8.89 9.54 63.98
C GLN A 35 -8.94 9.56 65.51
N THR A 36 -8.32 8.60 66.20
CA THR A 36 -7.84 8.71 67.61
C THR A 36 -6.91 7.54 67.98
N ASP A 37 -5.84 7.84 68.73
CA ASP A 37 -4.81 6.94 69.30
C ASP A 37 -4.37 7.49 70.68
N PRO A 38 -3.59 6.78 71.53
CA PRO A 38 -3.52 5.32 71.77
C PRO A 38 -3.91 4.99 73.25
N PRO A 39 -3.07 4.89 74.33
CA PRO A 39 -1.64 4.55 74.57
C PRO A 39 -1.36 3.37 75.57
N THR A 40 -0.11 2.90 75.65
CA THR A 40 0.55 2.14 76.78
C THR A 40 0.04 0.71 77.14
N ALA A 41 0.83 -0.33 77.46
CA ALA A 41 2.23 -0.45 77.90
C ALA A 41 2.76 -1.92 77.89
N SER A 42 4.08 -2.07 77.98
CA SER A 42 4.86 -3.22 78.52
C SER A 42 5.16 -4.46 77.64
N ALA A 43 6.23 -5.16 78.01
CA ALA A 43 6.99 -6.14 77.19
C ALA A 43 7.40 -7.40 77.97
N ALA A 44 7.71 -8.51 77.27
CA ALA A 44 8.69 -9.54 77.68
C ALA A 44 8.97 -10.64 76.62
N ASN A 45 10.24 -10.76 76.21
CA ASN A 45 11.07 -11.96 75.94
C ASN A 45 10.40 -13.33 75.59
N SER A 46 10.60 -13.91 74.38
CA SER A 46 11.74 -14.81 73.97
C SER A 46 11.45 -16.32 74.20
N PRO A 47 12.13 -17.31 73.53
CA PRO A 47 13.15 -17.23 72.47
C PRO A 47 12.86 -18.12 71.21
N SER A 48 13.83 -18.15 70.30
CA SER A 48 13.92 -18.88 69.03
C SER A 48 14.02 -20.42 69.11
N VAL A 49 13.55 -21.11 68.07
CA VAL A 49 14.18 -22.34 67.56
C VAL A 49 14.49 -22.17 66.07
N SER A 50 15.77 -22.00 65.75
CA SER A 50 16.29 -21.96 64.38
C SER A 50 16.57 -23.38 63.87
N GLY A 51 15.81 -23.85 62.88
CA GLY A 51 16.28 -24.94 62.03
C GLY A 51 17.47 -24.48 61.17
N PRO A 52 18.41 -25.36 60.79
CA PRO A 52 19.51 -24.98 59.93
C PRO A 52 18.98 -24.52 58.56
N PRO A 53 19.52 -23.44 57.97
CA PRO A 53 19.15 -23.08 56.60
C PRO A 53 19.60 -24.20 55.66
N ALA A 54 18.70 -24.64 54.77
CA ALA A 54 19.09 -25.47 53.65
C ALA A 54 20.20 -24.75 52.86
N PRO A 55 21.25 -25.46 52.40
CA PRO A 55 22.35 -24.81 51.71
C PRO A 55 21.84 -24.14 50.42
N PRO A 56 22.27 -22.90 50.10
CA PRO A 56 21.87 -22.23 48.86
C PRO A 56 22.49 -22.93 47.65
N ARG A 57 21.73 -23.87 47.11
CA ARG A 57 21.87 -24.57 45.83
C ARG A 57 20.43 -24.58 45.28
N ASP A 58 20.09 -23.93 44.19
CA ASP A 58 20.79 -24.05 42.89
C ASP A 58 20.70 -22.81 41.98
N GLY A 59 20.53 -21.58 42.51
CA GLY A 59 20.21 -20.39 41.69
C GLY A 59 21.10 -20.11 40.45
N ILE A 60 22.38 -20.47 40.44
CA ILE A 60 23.23 -20.40 39.22
C ILE A 60 22.89 -21.53 38.24
N ARG A 61 22.68 -22.76 38.73
CA ARG A 61 22.25 -23.91 37.92
C ARG A 61 20.86 -23.69 37.35
N ASP A 62 19.90 -23.21 38.15
CA ASP A 62 18.54 -22.88 37.71
C ASP A 62 18.55 -21.79 36.63
N THR A 63 19.45 -20.80 36.78
CA THR A 63 19.68 -19.76 35.76
C THR A 63 20.27 -20.35 34.48
N ILE A 64 21.29 -21.22 34.57
CA ILE A 64 21.89 -21.89 33.41
C ILE A 64 20.87 -22.80 32.71
N GLU A 65 20.10 -23.57 33.46
CA GLU A 65 19.04 -24.45 32.95
C GLU A 65 17.95 -23.62 32.23
N SER A 66 17.50 -22.53 32.84
CA SER A 66 16.55 -21.58 32.23
C SER A 66 17.10 -20.96 30.94
N ILE A 67 18.39 -20.59 30.91
CA ILE A 67 19.07 -20.06 29.71
C ILE A 67 19.15 -21.13 28.62
N VAL A 68 19.56 -22.36 28.96
CA VAL A 68 19.66 -23.47 28.00
C VAL A 68 18.28 -23.83 27.44
N VAL A 69 17.25 -23.92 28.28
CA VAL A 69 15.86 -24.13 27.86
C VAL A 69 15.39 -22.98 26.96
N ALA A 70 15.67 -21.72 27.30
CA ALA A 70 15.34 -20.56 26.48
C ALA A 70 16.04 -20.61 25.10
N PHE A 71 17.32 -20.99 25.03
CA PHE A 71 18.02 -21.19 23.76
C PHE A 71 17.43 -22.33 22.95
N ILE A 72 17.19 -23.51 23.56
CA ILE A 72 16.57 -24.65 22.88
C ILE A 72 15.20 -24.25 22.32
N LEU A 73 14.34 -23.62 23.13
CA LEU A 73 13.03 -23.13 22.70
C LEU A 73 13.15 -22.08 21.60
N ALA A 74 14.11 -21.16 21.66
CA ALA A 74 14.35 -20.17 20.61
C ALA A 74 14.84 -20.82 19.30
N PHE A 75 15.69 -21.85 19.36
CA PHE A 75 16.14 -22.60 18.18
C PHE A 75 15.02 -23.46 17.59
N VAL A 76 14.19 -24.12 18.41
CA VAL A 76 12.99 -24.85 17.96
C VAL A 76 11.98 -23.89 17.34
N PHE A 77 11.69 -22.76 17.99
CA PHE A 77 10.80 -21.72 17.47
C PHE A 77 11.30 -21.13 16.15
N ARG A 78 12.62 -20.95 16.00
CA ARG A 78 13.25 -20.48 14.75
C ARG A 78 13.27 -21.54 13.65
N ALA A 79 13.54 -22.81 13.99
CA ALA A 79 13.60 -23.90 13.02
C ALA A 79 12.22 -24.18 12.42
N PHE A 80 11.18 -24.16 13.25
CA PHE A 80 9.82 -24.50 12.86
C PHE A 80 8.96 -23.25 12.62
N VAL A 81 8.68 -22.43 13.64
CA VAL A 81 7.61 -21.42 13.58
C VAL A 81 7.99 -20.21 12.71
N VAL A 82 9.16 -19.60 12.94
CA VAL A 82 9.53 -18.30 12.37
C VAL A 82 10.93 -18.28 11.76
N GLU A 83 11.03 -17.91 10.49
CA GLU A 83 12.31 -17.66 9.82
C GLU A 83 12.59 -16.17 9.66
N ALA A 84 13.88 -15.81 9.71
CA ALA A 84 14.35 -14.44 9.59
C ALA A 84 15.08 -14.25 8.26
N PHE A 85 14.55 -13.38 7.39
CA PHE A 85 15.15 -13.03 6.10
C PHE A 85 15.68 -11.59 6.11
N VAL A 86 16.62 -11.31 5.21
CA VAL A 86 17.07 -9.95 4.86
C VAL A 86 16.57 -9.67 3.45
N ILE A 87 15.93 -8.54 3.21
CA ILE A 87 15.44 -8.15 1.88
C ILE A 87 16.64 -7.65 1.04
N PRO A 88 16.98 -8.28 -0.10
CA PRO A 88 18.10 -7.80 -0.93
C PRO A 88 17.68 -6.68 -1.88
N THR A 89 16.51 -6.80 -2.53
CA THR A 89 16.10 -5.96 -3.66
C THR A 89 14.97 -4.97 -3.34
N GLY A 90 14.87 -3.91 -4.14
CA GLY A 90 13.82 -2.89 -4.03
C GLY A 90 12.43 -3.27 -4.54
N SER A 91 12.16 -4.54 -4.85
CA SER A 91 10.95 -4.95 -5.58
C SER A 91 9.64 -4.82 -4.78
N MET A 92 9.74 -4.61 -3.46
CA MET A 92 8.62 -4.34 -2.54
C MET A 92 8.63 -2.89 -2.00
N ALA A 93 9.47 -2.01 -2.54
CA ALA A 93 9.56 -0.62 -2.06
C ALA A 93 8.32 0.21 -2.48
N PRO A 94 7.85 1.14 -1.63
CA PRO A 94 8.40 1.54 -0.34
C PRO A 94 7.92 0.68 0.85
N GLY A 95 7.05 -0.31 0.63
CA GLY A 95 6.49 -1.15 1.69
C GLY A 95 7.55 -1.96 2.47
N LEU A 96 8.52 -2.53 1.74
CA LEU A 96 9.73 -3.17 2.27
C LEU A 96 10.94 -2.74 1.44
N TYR A 97 12.03 -2.38 2.11
CA TYR A 97 13.24 -1.86 1.44
C TYR A 97 14.34 -2.90 1.33
N GLY A 98 14.97 -3.01 0.15
CA GLY A 98 16.22 -3.74 -0.05
C GLY A 98 17.44 -2.90 0.34
N LEU A 99 18.58 -3.12 -0.30
CA LEU A 99 19.74 -2.23 -0.13
C LEU A 99 19.37 -0.78 -0.50
N HIS A 100 19.49 0.15 0.46
CA HIS A 100 18.98 1.51 0.32
C HIS A 100 19.84 2.58 0.98
N ALA A 101 19.58 3.83 0.64
CA ALA A 101 20.07 4.99 1.36
C ALA A 101 18.95 6.02 1.54
N GLN A 102 19.10 6.89 2.53
CA GLN A 102 18.16 7.98 2.81
C GLN A 102 18.67 9.26 2.12
N HIS A 103 17.76 10.03 1.53
CA HIS A 103 18.05 11.35 0.96
C HIS A 103 17.08 12.39 1.50
N ARG A 104 17.51 13.66 1.50
CA ARG A 104 16.63 14.80 1.76
C ARG A 104 16.69 15.71 0.54
N CYS A 105 15.56 15.89 -0.13
CA CYS A 105 15.51 16.70 -1.34
C CYS A 105 15.97 18.14 -1.07
N GLU A 106 16.87 18.68 -1.89
CA GLU A 106 17.37 20.04 -1.67
C GLU A 106 16.31 21.13 -1.89
N MET A 107 15.36 20.93 -2.81
CA MET A 107 14.35 21.93 -3.18
C MET A 107 13.15 22.02 -2.23
N CYS A 108 12.63 20.89 -1.75
CA CYS A 108 11.44 20.85 -0.88
C CYS A 108 11.72 20.32 0.53
N LYS A 109 12.96 19.87 0.81
CA LYS A 109 13.39 19.24 2.08
C LYS A 109 12.64 17.96 2.48
N TYR A 110 11.78 17.42 1.61
CA TYR A 110 11.10 16.13 1.79
C TYR A 110 12.15 15.00 1.97
N PRO A 111 12.08 14.22 3.06
CA PRO A 111 12.94 13.06 3.28
C PRO A 111 12.38 11.85 2.54
N PHE A 112 13.22 11.09 1.84
CA PHE A 112 12.81 9.88 1.14
C PHE A 112 13.92 8.84 1.03
N VAL A 113 13.56 7.62 0.63
CA VAL A 113 14.48 6.49 0.49
C VAL A 113 14.69 6.16 -0.99
N TYR A 114 15.93 5.90 -1.38
CA TYR A 114 16.28 5.41 -2.72
C TYR A 114 17.10 4.12 -2.64
N GLY A 115 16.99 3.28 -3.68
CA GLY A 115 17.70 2.02 -3.80
C GLY A 115 19.12 2.20 -4.35
N VAL A 116 20.05 1.38 -3.86
CA VAL A 116 21.43 1.35 -4.33
C VAL A 116 21.63 0.11 -5.20
N ARG A 117 22.09 0.28 -6.44
CA ARG A 117 22.21 -0.83 -7.41
C ARG A 117 23.32 -1.81 -7.05
N GLU A 118 23.03 -3.10 -7.21
CA GLU A 118 23.98 -4.20 -7.03
C GLU A 118 25.13 -4.16 -8.06
N THR A 119 24.91 -3.65 -9.27
CA THR A 119 25.96 -3.49 -10.29
C THR A 119 27.01 -2.42 -9.97
N LEU A 120 26.89 -1.71 -8.84
CA LEU A 120 28.01 -0.94 -8.28
C LEU A 120 29.10 -1.84 -7.69
N GLN A 121 28.78 -3.13 -7.44
CA GLN A 121 29.68 -4.17 -6.94
C GLN A 121 30.46 -4.88 -8.06
N LEU A 122 30.96 -4.16 -9.07
CA LEU A 122 31.91 -4.73 -10.04
C LEU A 122 33.19 -5.20 -9.33
N PRO A 123 34.04 -6.07 -9.93
CA PRO A 123 35.35 -6.38 -9.38
C PRO A 123 36.23 -5.12 -9.30
N GLY A 124 36.38 -4.57 -8.08
CA GLY A 124 36.97 -3.25 -7.80
C GLY A 124 35.99 -2.22 -7.18
N GLY A 125 34.68 -2.50 -7.23
CA GLY A 125 33.55 -1.63 -6.87
C GLY A 125 33.14 -1.60 -5.39
N TYR A 126 34.10 -1.82 -4.50
CA TYR A 126 34.04 -1.35 -3.11
C TYR A 126 35.50 -1.09 -2.72
N ARG A 127 35.87 0.16 -2.44
CA ARG A 127 36.98 0.37 -1.51
C ARG A 127 36.58 -0.28 -0.18
N GLN A 128 37.55 -0.78 0.60
CA GLN A 128 37.27 -1.31 1.94
C GLN A 128 36.68 -0.25 2.89
N ASP A 129 36.77 1.03 2.51
CA ASP A 129 36.09 2.15 3.16
C ASP A 129 34.66 2.41 2.67
N GLY A 130 34.07 1.63 1.77
CA GLY A 130 32.70 1.83 1.30
C GLY A 130 32.44 3.14 0.55
N THR A 131 33.46 3.74 -0.06
CA THR A 131 33.28 4.75 -1.12
C THR A 131 32.91 4.07 -2.46
N LEU A 132 32.05 4.73 -3.24
CA LEU A 132 31.67 4.32 -4.60
C LEU A 132 32.59 5.01 -5.63
N ASP A 133 33.54 4.27 -6.22
CA ASP A 133 34.36 4.75 -7.34
C ASP A 133 33.63 4.56 -8.69
N ALA A 134 32.69 5.45 -9.05
CA ALA A 134 32.16 5.49 -10.42
C ALA A 134 31.54 6.86 -10.80
N PRO A 135 32.02 7.54 -11.86
CA PRO A 135 31.40 8.75 -12.42
C PRO A 135 30.22 8.42 -13.36
N LEU A 136 29.43 7.40 -13.02
CA LEU A 136 28.21 7.06 -13.76
C LEU A 136 27.08 7.96 -13.23
N GLY A 137 26.45 8.72 -14.13
CA GLY A 137 25.49 9.77 -13.78
C GLY A 137 24.14 9.26 -13.29
N PHE A 138 24.09 8.64 -12.11
CA PHE A 138 22.83 8.32 -11.44
C PHE A 138 22.20 9.61 -10.92
N GLY A 139 20.94 9.83 -11.27
CA GLY A 139 20.16 10.94 -10.73
C GLY A 139 18.90 10.47 -10.03
N VAL A 140 18.70 10.93 -8.79
CA VAL A 140 17.59 10.50 -7.94
C VAL A 140 16.51 11.58 -7.93
N ARG A 141 15.31 11.25 -8.41
CA ARG A 141 14.19 12.20 -8.45
C ARG A 141 13.45 12.23 -7.11
N CYS A 142 13.16 13.42 -6.60
CA CYS A 142 12.32 13.56 -5.40
C CYS A 142 10.87 13.10 -5.69
N PRO A 143 10.28 12.20 -4.88
CA PRO A 143 8.93 11.72 -5.12
C PRO A 143 7.88 12.83 -4.90
N ASN A 144 8.15 13.81 -4.03
CA ASN A 144 7.26 14.94 -3.78
C ASN A 144 7.34 16.00 -4.91
N CYS A 145 8.44 16.75 -5.02
CA CYS A 145 8.53 17.88 -5.96
C CYS A 145 9.14 17.55 -7.34
N SER A 146 9.55 16.30 -7.61
CA SER A 146 10.22 15.91 -8.88
C SER A 146 11.62 16.49 -9.13
N TRP A 147 12.23 17.17 -8.15
CA TRP A 147 13.58 17.73 -8.32
C TRP A 147 14.61 16.62 -8.62
N ALA A 148 15.47 16.87 -9.61
CA ALA A 148 16.59 16.02 -10.01
C ALA A 148 17.83 16.82 -10.44
N GLY A 149 17.71 18.12 -10.75
CA GLY A 149 18.84 18.97 -11.13
C GLY A 149 19.87 19.16 -10.02
N ALA A 150 21.07 19.58 -10.42
CA ALA A 150 22.21 20.21 -9.69
C ALA A 150 22.48 19.94 -8.18
N GLY A 151 21.85 18.97 -7.53
CA GLY A 151 21.81 18.81 -6.07
C GLY A 151 21.45 17.38 -5.65
N ASN A 152 20.28 16.88 -6.08
CA ASN A 152 19.97 15.46 -5.92
C ASN A 152 20.92 14.54 -6.73
N ASN A 153 21.57 15.07 -7.77
CA ASN A 153 22.63 14.40 -8.53
C ASN A 153 24.04 14.68 -7.97
N GLN A 154 24.20 15.52 -6.93
CA GLN A 154 25.52 15.80 -6.34
C GLN A 154 26.08 14.66 -5.50
N LEU A 155 25.26 13.65 -5.16
CA LEU A 155 25.69 12.35 -4.62
C LEU A 155 26.91 11.77 -5.35
N ASN A 156 27.04 12.03 -6.66
CA ASN A 156 28.14 11.56 -7.52
C ASN A 156 29.12 12.67 -7.99
N ARG A 157 28.96 13.94 -7.59
CA ARG A 157 29.80 15.06 -8.12
C ARG A 157 30.88 15.55 -7.17
N THR A 158 30.79 15.26 -5.88
CA THR A 158 31.88 15.51 -4.93
C THR A 158 32.69 14.23 -4.80
N PRO A 159 34.01 14.20 -5.10
CA PRO A 159 34.85 12.98 -5.01
C PRO A 159 35.03 12.37 -3.60
N GLN A 160 34.19 12.77 -2.64
CA GLN A 160 34.32 12.54 -1.20
C GLN A 160 32.98 12.18 -0.53
N THR A 161 31.84 12.24 -1.23
CA THR A 161 30.53 11.87 -0.67
C THR A 161 30.38 10.34 -0.56
N ARG A 162 30.83 9.80 0.56
CA ARG A 162 30.74 8.37 0.91
C ARG A 162 29.29 7.98 1.24
N ILE A 163 28.53 7.53 0.24
CA ILE A 163 27.21 6.92 0.46
C ILE A 163 27.41 5.56 1.15
N VAL A 164 27.14 5.48 2.46
CA VAL A 164 27.13 4.18 3.16
C VAL A 164 25.69 3.65 3.17
N PRO A 165 25.33 2.66 2.33
CA PRO A 165 23.97 2.15 2.29
C PRO A 165 23.61 1.43 3.58
N ASP A 166 22.33 1.51 3.94
CA ASP A 166 21.73 0.65 4.94
C ASP A 166 21.39 -0.70 4.30
N ALA A 167 21.68 -1.79 5.03
CA ALA A 167 21.20 -3.11 4.66
C ALA A 167 19.67 -3.12 4.61
N GLY A 168 19.11 -3.94 3.73
CA GLY A 168 17.66 -4.04 3.59
C GLY A 168 16.94 -4.48 4.86
N ASP A 169 15.63 -4.18 4.88
CA ASP A 169 14.73 -4.54 5.97
C ASP A 169 14.92 -6.02 6.34
N ARG A 170 15.05 -6.33 7.63
CA ARG A 170 15.03 -7.72 8.10
C ARG A 170 13.65 -8.05 8.63
N ILE A 171 13.12 -9.17 8.15
CA ILE A 171 11.74 -9.57 8.34
C ILE A 171 11.63 -10.92 9.03
N LEU A 172 10.51 -11.13 9.72
CA LEU A 172 10.08 -12.42 10.24
C LEU A 172 8.97 -12.99 9.34
N VAL A 173 9.12 -14.26 8.99
CA VAL A 173 8.20 -15.04 8.16
C VAL A 173 7.67 -16.20 8.99
N HIS A 174 6.35 -16.35 9.04
CA HIS A 174 5.67 -17.45 9.73
C HIS A 174 5.40 -18.59 8.75
N LYS A 175 6.02 -19.76 8.96
CA LYS A 175 5.98 -20.89 8.01
C LYS A 175 4.62 -21.61 8.00
N TRP A 176 4.34 -22.32 9.09
CA TRP A 176 3.24 -23.29 9.25
C TRP A 176 1.82 -22.75 9.07
N ALA A 177 1.63 -21.43 8.96
CA ALA A 177 0.29 -20.88 8.74
C ALA A 177 -0.31 -21.44 7.43
N TYR A 178 0.52 -21.63 6.42
CA TYR A 178 0.09 -22.07 5.10
C TYR A 178 -0.05 -23.60 5.04
N ASP A 179 0.86 -24.36 5.68
CA ASP A 179 0.79 -25.83 5.77
C ASP A 179 -0.43 -26.32 6.57
N ILE A 180 -0.82 -25.61 7.63
CA ILE A 180 -2.04 -25.91 8.41
C ILE A 180 -3.30 -25.52 7.63
N GLY A 181 -3.18 -24.52 6.74
CA GLY A 181 -4.19 -24.18 5.74
C GLY A 181 -5.51 -23.61 6.28
N GLY A 182 -6.55 -23.77 5.46
CA GLY A 182 -7.91 -23.30 5.75
C GLY A 182 -8.09 -21.77 5.76
N PRO A 183 -9.35 -21.27 5.92
CA PRO A 183 -9.66 -19.84 5.78
C PRO A 183 -9.03 -18.91 6.84
N LEU A 184 -8.58 -19.47 7.96
CA LEU A 184 -8.00 -18.69 9.07
C LEU A 184 -6.49 -18.47 8.90
N LEU A 185 -5.74 -19.51 8.58
CA LEU A 185 -4.27 -19.50 8.58
C LEU A 185 -3.66 -19.58 7.17
N GLY A 186 -4.33 -20.25 6.22
CA GLY A 186 -3.86 -20.39 4.84
C GLY A 186 -3.66 -19.05 4.10
N PRO A 187 -2.97 -19.07 2.94
CA PRO A 187 -2.62 -17.86 2.21
C PRO A 187 -3.85 -17.06 1.79
N LYS A 188 -3.76 -15.73 1.91
CA LYS A 188 -4.85 -14.80 1.59
C LYS A 188 -4.39 -13.78 0.56
N ARG A 189 -5.33 -13.34 -0.28
CA ARG A 189 -5.11 -12.19 -1.16
C ARG A 189 -4.63 -11.01 -0.31
N TRP A 190 -3.62 -10.32 -0.84
CA TRP A 190 -2.89 -9.20 -0.23
C TRP A 190 -1.87 -9.55 0.86
N ASP A 191 -1.72 -10.81 1.28
CA ASP A 191 -0.61 -11.21 2.14
C ASP A 191 0.73 -10.95 1.44
N VAL A 192 1.73 -10.49 2.21
CA VAL A 192 3.12 -10.48 1.76
C VAL A 192 3.73 -11.84 2.07
N VAL A 193 4.19 -12.53 1.04
CA VAL A 193 4.61 -13.94 1.11
C VAL A 193 6.06 -14.10 0.66
N VAL A 194 6.75 -15.03 1.30
CA VAL A 194 8.08 -15.50 0.89
C VAL A 194 7.94 -16.89 0.27
N PHE A 195 8.65 -17.11 -0.84
CA PHE A 195 8.58 -18.32 -1.66
C PHE A 195 9.86 -18.46 -2.50
N LYS A 196 10.10 -19.64 -3.08
CA LYS A 196 11.24 -19.90 -3.99
C LYS A 196 10.92 -19.47 -5.43
N ASP A 197 11.85 -18.81 -6.12
CA ASP A 197 11.72 -18.44 -7.53
C ASP A 197 11.46 -19.71 -8.36
N PRO A 198 10.30 -19.84 -9.05
CA PRO A 198 9.99 -21.01 -9.85
C PRO A 198 10.95 -21.25 -11.03
N GLN A 199 11.82 -20.29 -11.36
CA GLN A 199 12.83 -20.45 -12.40
C GLN A 199 14.06 -21.26 -11.95
N ASP A 200 14.39 -21.26 -10.64
CA ASP A 200 15.58 -21.95 -10.11
C ASP A 200 15.29 -22.88 -8.91
N GLY A 201 14.23 -22.65 -8.15
CA GLY A 201 13.86 -23.44 -6.97
C GLY A 201 14.67 -23.16 -5.70
N ASP A 202 15.56 -22.16 -5.70
CA ASP A 202 16.51 -21.88 -4.63
C ASP A 202 16.49 -20.42 -4.17
N THR A 203 16.35 -19.47 -5.10
CA THR A 203 16.33 -18.03 -4.78
C THR A 203 15.04 -17.66 -4.06
N ASN A 204 15.16 -17.14 -2.83
CA ASN A 204 13.99 -16.69 -2.06
C ASN A 204 13.50 -15.31 -2.55
N TYR A 205 12.25 -15.25 -3.00
CA TYR A 205 11.55 -14.03 -3.35
C TYR A 205 10.50 -13.66 -2.30
N ILE A 206 10.23 -12.35 -2.24
CA ILE A 206 9.15 -11.77 -1.46
C ILE A 206 8.30 -10.88 -2.34
N LYS A 207 6.99 -11.12 -2.32
CA LYS A 207 5.99 -10.44 -3.14
C LYS A 207 4.68 -10.30 -2.37
N ARG A 208 3.74 -9.51 -2.88
CA ARG A 208 2.35 -9.54 -2.45
C ARG A 208 1.60 -10.60 -3.25
N MET A 209 0.78 -11.38 -2.56
CA MET A 209 -0.12 -12.36 -3.17
C MET A 209 -1.33 -11.65 -3.78
N LEU A 210 -1.40 -11.60 -5.11
CA LEU A 210 -2.50 -11.00 -5.86
C LEU A 210 -3.53 -12.04 -6.29
N GLY A 211 -3.12 -13.27 -6.60
CA GLY A 211 -4.00 -14.35 -7.05
C GLY A 211 -3.99 -15.57 -6.15
N LEU A 212 -5.13 -16.28 -6.12
CA LEU A 212 -5.39 -17.47 -5.32
C LEU A 212 -5.79 -18.67 -6.21
N PRO A 213 -5.62 -19.91 -5.73
CA PRO A 213 -6.09 -21.11 -6.42
C PRO A 213 -7.59 -21.05 -6.72
N GLY A 214 -8.00 -21.54 -7.90
CA GLY A 214 -9.41 -21.67 -8.28
C GLY A 214 -9.99 -20.48 -9.07
N GLU A 215 -9.16 -19.56 -9.58
CA GLU A 215 -9.62 -18.38 -10.32
C GLU A 215 -8.83 -18.08 -11.61
N VAL A 216 -9.48 -17.35 -12.52
CA VAL A 216 -8.81 -16.62 -13.60
C VAL A 216 -8.56 -15.19 -13.13
N LEU A 217 -7.35 -14.68 -13.32
CA LEU A 217 -6.89 -13.37 -12.86
C LEU A 217 -6.48 -12.48 -14.04
N GLU A 218 -6.89 -11.20 -13.99
CA GLU A 218 -6.47 -10.18 -14.96
C GLU A 218 -6.25 -8.83 -14.25
N ILE A 219 -5.06 -8.25 -14.43
CA ILE A 219 -4.72 -6.89 -14.01
C ILE A 219 -5.04 -5.97 -15.18
N ILE A 220 -6.11 -5.21 -15.04
CA ILE A 220 -6.62 -4.30 -16.06
C ILE A 220 -6.46 -2.88 -15.53
N ASN A 221 -5.61 -2.10 -16.19
CA ASN A 221 -5.55 -0.65 -15.99
C ASN A 221 -5.15 -0.24 -14.55
N GLY A 222 -4.23 -1.00 -13.94
CA GLY A 222 -3.76 -0.83 -12.56
C GLY A 222 -4.50 -1.69 -11.52
N ASP A 223 -5.78 -1.97 -11.80
CA ASP A 223 -6.72 -2.64 -10.90
C ASP A 223 -6.70 -4.16 -11.08
N LEU A 224 -6.95 -4.90 -10.00
CA LEU A 224 -6.99 -6.37 -10.01
C LEU A 224 -8.41 -6.90 -10.20
N TYR A 225 -8.60 -7.83 -11.14
CA TYR A 225 -9.86 -8.51 -11.38
C TYR A 225 -9.69 -10.02 -11.33
N THR A 226 -10.68 -10.73 -10.79
CA THR A 226 -10.70 -12.20 -10.84
C THR A 226 -12.09 -12.76 -11.12
N ALA A 227 -12.14 -13.93 -11.74
CA ALA A 227 -13.34 -14.73 -11.97
C ALA A 227 -13.12 -16.15 -11.43
N PRO A 228 -13.99 -16.71 -10.57
CA PRO A 228 -13.84 -18.09 -10.12
C PRO A 228 -14.00 -19.05 -11.30
N ILE A 229 -13.16 -20.09 -11.37
CA ILE A 229 -13.14 -21.07 -12.48
C ILE A 229 -14.52 -21.67 -12.74
N SER A 230 -15.33 -21.88 -11.69
CA SER A 230 -16.70 -22.41 -11.77
C SER A 230 -17.70 -21.52 -12.53
N LYS A 231 -17.34 -20.27 -12.86
CA LYS A 231 -18.14 -19.36 -13.71
C LYS A 231 -17.57 -19.16 -15.11
N VAL A 232 -16.36 -19.67 -15.38
CA VAL A 232 -15.68 -19.50 -16.67
C VAL A 232 -16.00 -20.71 -17.57
N PRO A 233 -16.44 -20.51 -18.83
CA PRO A 233 -16.63 -21.59 -19.80
C PRO A 233 -15.39 -22.46 -20.00
N ARG A 234 -15.60 -23.76 -20.26
CA ARG A 234 -14.50 -24.73 -20.40
C ARG A 234 -13.57 -24.42 -21.57
N ASP A 235 -14.09 -23.98 -22.71
CA ASP A 235 -13.29 -23.59 -23.88
C ASP A 235 -12.34 -22.41 -23.59
N ILE A 236 -12.73 -21.51 -22.68
CA ILE A 236 -11.87 -20.42 -22.21
C ILE A 236 -10.81 -20.98 -21.26
N LEU A 237 -11.17 -21.86 -20.32
CA LEU A 237 -10.21 -22.50 -19.42
C LEU A 237 -9.18 -23.35 -20.17
N ASP A 238 -9.61 -24.11 -21.17
CA ASP A 238 -8.77 -24.95 -22.04
C ASP A 238 -7.83 -24.09 -22.91
N ALA A 239 -8.26 -22.90 -23.34
CA ALA A 239 -7.41 -21.93 -24.02
C ALA A 239 -6.40 -21.26 -23.06
N LEU A 240 -6.76 -21.06 -21.79
CA LEU A 240 -5.89 -20.44 -20.78
C LEU A 240 -4.91 -21.40 -20.11
N SER A 241 -5.15 -22.71 -20.16
CA SER A 241 -4.22 -23.74 -19.64
C SER A 241 -2.95 -23.92 -20.48
N HIS A 242 -2.90 -23.32 -21.67
CA HIS A 242 -1.76 -23.35 -22.57
C HIS A 242 -1.04 -21.98 -22.60
N PRO A 243 0.31 -21.95 -22.78
CA PRO A 243 1.03 -20.72 -23.04
C PRO A 243 0.71 -20.16 -24.43
N PRO A 244 0.84 -18.84 -24.65
CA PRO A 244 0.66 -18.27 -25.98
C PRO A 244 1.71 -18.85 -26.95
N PRO A 245 1.39 -19.00 -28.25
CA PRO A 245 2.36 -19.47 -29.25
C PRO A 245 3.59 -18.56 -29.25
N LYS A 246 4.80 -19.14 -29.24
CA LYS A 246 6.09 -18.42 -29.20
C LYS A 246 6.33 -17.57 -30.47
N GLY A 247 7.02 -16.44 -30.34
CA GLY A 247 7.54 -15.66 -31.47
C GLY A 247 6.54 -14.86 -32.31
N ASN A 248 5.26 -14.80 -31.90
CA ASN A 248 4.20 -13.99 -32.50
C ASN A 248 3.48 -13.12 -31.44
N PRO A 249 3.99 -11.90 -31.13
CA PRO A 249 3.41 -11.00 -30.12
C PRO A 249 1.95 -10.57 -30.36
N SER A 250 1.42 -10.80 -31.57
CA SER A 250 0.02 -10.55 -31.90
C SER A 250 -0.91 -11.76 -31.63
N ALA A 251 -0.35 -12.93 -31.27
CA ALA A 251 -1.12 -14.12 -30.97
C ALA A 251 -1.88 -13.95 -29.65
N ARG A 252 -3.20 -14.09 -29.71
CA ARG A 252 -4.08 -14.14 -28.54
C ARG A 252 -4.44 -15.59 -28.22
N ARG A 253 -4.55 -15.91 -26.93
CA ARG A 253 -5.09 -17.20 -26.48
C ARG A 253 -6.62 -17.23 -26.54
N LEU A 254 -7.25 -16.09 -26.30
CA LEU A 254 -8.70 -15.93 -26.38
C LEU A 254 -9.10 -15.22 -27.68
N THR A 255 -10.23 -15.62 -28.25
CA THR A 255 -10.91 -14.82 -29.28
C THR A 255 -11.59 -13.59 -28.63
N PRO A 256 -11.88 -12.51 -29.38
CA PRO A 256 -12.59 -11.35 -28.85
C PRO A 256 -13.97 -11.69 -28.24
N ALA A 257 -14.63 -12.74 -28.73
CA ALA A 257 -15.87 -13.24 -28.15
C ALA A 257 -15.66 -13.89 -26.78
N GLN A 258 -14.58 -14.69 -26.63
CA GLN A 258 -14.20 -15.29 -25.35
C GLN A 258 -13.71 -14.25 -24.34
N GLU A 259 -12.91 -13.27 -24.77
CA GLU A 259 -12.52 -12.11 -23.93
C GLU A 259 -13.75 -11.42 -23.35
N LYS A 260 -14.78 -11.16 -24.18
CA LYS A 260 -16.04 -10.54 -23.74
C LYS A 260 -16.87 -11.43 -22.81
N ILE A 261 -16.83 -12.75 -22.96
CA ILE A 261 -17.50 -13.67 -22.03
C ILE A 261 -16.76 -13.70 -20.69
N LEU A 262 -15.42 -13.66 -20.69
CA LEU A 262 -14.60 -13.60 -19.49
C LEU A 262 -14.78 -12.26 -18.75
N SER A 263 -14.80 -11.12 -19.45
CA SER A 263 -14.98 -9.79 -18.85
C SER A 263 -16.26 -9.72 -18.01
N GLN A 264 -17.34 -10.36 -18.45
CA GLN A 264 -18.61 -10.44 -17.74
C GLN A 264 -18.54 -11.24 -16.42
N GLN A 265 -17.56 -12.13 -16.25
CA GLN A 265 -17.34 -12.91 -15.02
C GLN A 265 -16.32 -12.26 -14.07
N LEU A 266 -15.41 -11.44 -14.59
CA LEU A 266 -14.39 -10.73 -13.80
C LEU A 266 -15.01 -9.77 -12.78
N ARG A 267 -14.52 -9.81 -11.54
CA ARG A 267 -14.94 -8.91 -10.45
C ARG A 267 -13.71 -8.28 -9.80
N ILE A 268 -13.78 -6.96 -9.60
CA ILE A 268 -12.69 -6.21 -8.98
C ILE A 268 -12.39 -6.75 -7.58
N GLN A 269 -11.11 -7.01 -7.33
CA GLN A 269 -10.59 -7.42 -6.05
C GLN A 269 -10.03 -6.18 -5.38
N ARG A 270 -10.77 -5.61 -4.43
CA ARG A 270 -10.32 -4.43 -3.68
C ARG A 270 -9.32 -4.82 -2.60
N LYS A 271 -8.36 -3.93 -2.34
CA LYS A 271 -7.38 -4.11 -1.25
C LYS A 271 -8.10 -4.06 0.11
N THR A 272 -7.66 -4.86 1.08
CA THR A 272 -8.21 -4.72 2.45
C THR A 272 -7.77 -3.36 3.04
N PRO A 273 -8.51 -2.76 3.98
CA PRO A 273 -8.09 -1.49 4.61
C PRO A 273 -6.69 -1.55 5.26
N VAL A 274 -6.28 -2.75 5.71
CA VAL A 274 -4.95 -2.99 6.26
C VAL A 274 -3.88 -2.97 5.17
N ALA A 275 -4.08 -3.72 4.08
CA ALA A 275 -3.17 -3.74 2.94
C ALA A 275 -3.09 -2.37 2.24
N GLN A 276 -4.23 -1.69 2.03
CA GLN A 276 -4.25 -0.37 1.41
C GLN A 276 -3.37 0.65 2.16
N LYS A 277 -3.33 0.55 3.49
CA LYS A 277 -2.49 1.42 4.33
C LYS A 277 -0.98 1.22 4.10
N SER A 278 -0.53 0.09 3.53
CA SER A 278 0.87 -0.11 3.12
C SER A 278 1.14 0.21 1.65
N LEU A 279 0.09 0.39 0.84
CA LEU A 279 0.15 0.58 -0.61
C LEU A 279 0.01 2.04 -1.06
N TRP A 280 -0.50 2.93 -0.20
CA TRP A 280 -0.48 4.38 -0.46
C TRP A 280 0.94 4.92 -0.67
N MET A 281 1.17 5.53 -1.83
CA MET A 281 2.42 6.20 -2.18
C MET A 281 2.22 7.71 -2.22
N ILE A 282 3.27 8.46 -1.85
CA ILE A 282 3.22 9.92 -1.92
C ILE A 282 3.20 10.39 -3.37
N HIS A 283 2.27 11.29 -3.70
CA HIS A 283 2.37 12.14 -4.88
C HIS A 283 2.77 13.56 -4.50
N TYR A 284 2.13 14.15 -3.48
CA TYR A 284 2.46 15.49 -3.02
C TYR A 284 2.24 15.63 -1.52
N ASP A 285 3.20 16.24 -0.82
CA ASP A 285 3.15 16.58 0.60
C ASP A 285 3.29 18.09 0.78
N HIS A 286 2.23 18.74 1.28
CA HIS A 286 2.19 20.18 1.47
C HIS A 286 2.95 20.68 2.71
N ASP A 287 3.36 19.79 3.62
CA ASP A 287 4.29 20.16 4.69
C ASP A 287 5.72 20.39 4.16
N TYR A 288 5.96 19.97 2.91
CA TYR A 288 7.21 20.12 2.16
C TYR A 288 6.96 20.81 0.79
N PRO A 289 6.47 22.06 0.75
CA PRO A 289 6.19 22.72 -0.51
C PRO A 289 7.51 23.00 -1.29
N PRO A 290 7.49 22.94 -2.63
CA PRO A 290 8.64 23.32 -3.43
C PRO A 290 8.94 24.82 -3.28
N ALA A 291 10.21 25.18 -3.07
CA ALA A 291 10.61 26.59 -2.97
C ALA A 291 10.46 27.32 -4.32
N ALA A 292 9.32 28.01 -4.53
CA ALA A 292 9.02 28.72 -5.78
C ALA A 292 10.09 29.77 -6.17
N LYS A 293 10.76 30.39 -5.20
CA LYS A 293 11.85 31.37 -5.44
C LYS A 293 13.19 30.72 -5.85
N ALA A 294 13.28 29.40 -5.85
CA ALA A 294 14.49 28.65 -6.22
C ALA A 294 14.32 27.88 -7.53
N ALA A 295 13.23 28.10 -8.29
CA ALA A 295 13.04 27.50 -9.61
C ALA A 295 14.23 27.86 -10.51
N PRO A 296 15.11 26.90 -10.86
CA PRO A 296 16.23 27.16 -11.74
C PRO A 296 15.74 27.22 -13.18
N THR A 297 16.58 27.71 -14.07
CA THR A 297 16.32 27.76 -15.52
C THR A 297 16.34 26.37 -16.20
N GLU A 298 16.06 25.29 -15.47
CA GLU A 298 16.00 23.93 -16.02
C GLU A 298 14.65 23.70 -16.75
N PRO A 299 14.63 23.44 -18.08
CA PRO A 299 13.40 23.40 -18.88
C PRO A 299 12.40 22.27 -18.56
N MET A 300 12.68 21.42 -17.57
CA MET A 300 11.92 20.19 -17.27
C MET A 300 11.47 20.07 -15.80
N PHE A 301 11.66 21.10 -14.97
CA PHE A 301 11.23 21.07 -13.58
C PHE A 301 9.77 21.54 -13.43
N ASP A 302 8.86 20.59 -13.26
CA ASP A 302 7.41 20.81 -13.13
C ASP A 302 6.88 20.20 -11.81
N PRO A 303 7.09 20.85 -10.66
CA PRO A 303 6.67 20.33 -9.36
C PRO A 303 5.15 20.41 -9.18
N PRO A 304 4.51 19.48 -8.44
CA PRO A 304 3.10 19.63 -8.10
C PRO A 304 2.87 20.90 -7.27
N MET A 305 1.88 21.71 -7.66
CA MET A 305 1.52 22.98 -7.03
C MET A 305 0.01 23.22 -7.07
N TRP A 306 -0.51 23.85 -6.02
CA TRP A 306 -1.91 24.28 -5.95
C TRP A 306 -2.08 25.67 -6.54
N VAL A 307 -2.95 25.80 -7.56
CA VAL A 307 -3.24 27.07 -8.24
C VAL A 307 -4.74 27.36 -8.23
N PRO A 308 -5.16 28.64 -8.15
CA PRO A 308 -6.57 29.01 -8.34
C PRO A 308 -7.07 28.67 -9.74
N GLU A 309 -8.29 28.15 -9.86
CA GLU A 309 -9.01 28.08 -11.13
C GLU A 309 -9.53 29.48 -11.50
N THR A 310 -8.85 30.16 -12.42
CA THR A 310 -9.36 31.38 -13.05
C THR A 310 -10.26 31.02 -14.23
N SER A 311 -11.28 31.85 -14.50
CA SER A 311 -12.21 31.67 -15.63
C SER A 311 -11.65 32.17 -16.98
N GLY A 312 -10.32 32.17 -17.13
CA GLY A 312 -9.58 32.69 -18.28
C GLY A 312 -8.95 31.60 -19.14
N ALA A 313 -8.48 31.96 -20.33
CA ALA A 313 -7.84 31.02 -21.25
C ALA A 313 -6.47 30.52 -20.73
N PRO A 314 -5.98 29.33 -21.16
CA PRO A 314 -4.70 28.81 -20.70
C PRO A 314 -3.54 29.74 -21.09
N GLY A 315 -2.93 30.40 -20.09
CA GLY A 315 -1.78 31.29 -20.30
C GLY A 315 -1.76 32.55 -19.43
N GLU A 316 -2.90 32.95 -18.85
CA GLU A 316 -2.93 34.08 -17.91
C GLU A 316 -2.37 33.68 -16.54
N SER A 317 -1.40 34.43 -16.04
CA SER A 317 -0.65 34.10 -14.84
C SER A 317 -1.44 34.38 -13.56
N ALA A 318 -2.15 33.36 -13.07
CA ALA A 318 -2.87 33.35 -11.78
C ALA A 318 -2.01 33.70 -10.54
N ALA A 319 -0.70 33.87 -10.69
CA ALA A 319 0.24 34.31 -9.65
C ALA A 319 0.11 35.80 -9.27
N ALA A 320 -0.48 36.66 -10.11
CA ALA A 320 -0.38 38.12 -9.94
C ALA A 320 -1.45 38.76 -9.02
N GLU A 321 -2.73 38.35 -9.10
CA GLU A 321 -3.83 39.14 -8.51
C GLU A 321 -4.73 38.42 -7.48
N GLY A 322 -4.52 37.12 -7.21
CA GLY A 322 -5.39 36.34 -6.30
C GLY A 322 -4.71 35.65 -5.10
N GLY A 323 -3.40 35.40 -5.17
CA GLY A 323 -2.71 34.45 -4.29
C GLY A 323 -2.76 34.73 -2.78
N ALA A 324 -2.97 35.99 -2.38
CA ALA A 324 -3.04 36.39 -0.97
C ALA A 324 -4.46 36.31 -0.35
N LYS A 325 -5.50 36.09 -1.16
CA LYS A 325 -6.91 36.08 -0.71
C LYS A 325 -7.60 34.73 -0.91
N PHE A 326 -7.35 34.10 -2.04
CA PHE A 326 -7.79 32.74 -2.35
C PHE A 326 -6.60 31.97 -2.89
N GLY A 327 -5.71 31.55 -2.00
CA GLY A 327 -4.44 31.01 -2.44
C GLY A 327 -3.59 30.44 -1.33
N TRP A 328 -2.68 29.59 -1.78
CA TRP A 328 -1.55 29.05 -1.05
C TRP A 328 -0.61 30.18 -0.62
N ASP A 329 -0.31 30.27 0.67
CA ASP A 329 0.86 31.02 1.13
C ASP A 329 2.11 30.18 0.85
N ALA A 330 2.91 30.64 -0.13
CA ALA A 330 4.15 29.97 -0.53
C ALA A 330 5.21 29.82 0.57
N ASN A 331 4.98 30.42 1.75
CA ASN A 331 5.90 30.44 2.87
C ASN A 331 5.40 29.63 4.09
N THR A 332 4.18 29.06 4.07
CA THR A 332 3.66 28.23 5.17
C THR A 332 2.97 26.94 4.68
N PRO A 333 3.03 25.84 5.45
CA PRO A 333 2.36 24.57 5.12
C PRO A 333 0.85 24.60 5.45
N ILE A 334 0.19 25.71 5.13
CA ILE A 334 -1.22 25.97 5.49
C ILE A 334 -1.93 26.52 4.25
N VAL A 335 -2.97 25.82 3.81
CA VAL A 335 -3.87 26.33 2.78
C VAL A 335 -4.99 27.11 3.45
N ARG A 336 -5.17 28.38 3.07
CA ARG A 336 -6.18 29.28 3.63
C ARG A 336 -7.25 29.57 2.57
N PHE A 337 -8.51 29.38 2.94
CA PHE A 337 -9.64 29.88 2.16
C PHE A 337 -10.25 31.08 2.88
N VAL A 338 -10.43 32.20 2.15
CA VAL A 338 -11.15 33.38 2.65
C VAL A 338 -12.26 33.72 1.65
N PRO A 339 -13.43 33.04 1.72
CA PRO A 339 -14.47 33.20 0.73
C PRO A 339 -15.14 34.58 0.77
N GLU A 340 -14.97 35.31 -0.34
CA GLU A 340 -15.74 36.50 -0.72
C GLU A 340 -17.00 36.05 -1.52
N GLY A 341 -18.18 36.12 -0.90
CA GLY A 341 -19.46 35.80 -1.55
C GLY A 341 -19.90 34.33 -1.43
N LYS A 342 -20.77 33.90 -2.35
CA LYS A 342 -21.45 32.57 -2.32
C LYS A 342 -20.92 31.56 -3.35
N GLU A 343 -19.95 31.92 -4.17
CA GLU A 343 -19.38 31.04 -5.19
C GLU A 343 -18.18 30.25 -4.66
N THR A 344 -18.12 28.96 -4.99
CA THR A 344 -16.94 28.12 -4.70
C THR A 344 -15.76 28.56 -5.57
N LYS A 345 -14.77 29.21 -4.95
CA LYS A 345 -13.46 29.41 -5.60
C LYS A 345 -12.63 28.14 -5.41
N TRP A 346 -12.22 27.53 -6.52
CA TRP A 346 -11.49 26.27 -6.53
C TRP A 346 -9.98 26.50 -6.63
N LEU A 347 -9.23 25.69 -5.89
CA LEU A 347 -7.81 25.42 -6.08
C LEU A 347 -7.68 24.06 -6.76
N ARG A 348 -6.84 23.98 -7.79
CA ARG A 348 -6.51 22.76 -8.54
C ARG A 348 -5.05 22.36 -8.30
N LEU A 349 -4.78 21.07 -8.14
CA LEU A 349 -3.42 20.55 -8.18
C LEU A 349 -2.96 20.50 -9.65
N THR A 350 -1.88 21.20 -9.95
CA THR A 350 -1.23 21.27 -11.27
C THR A 350 0.25 20.88 -11.17
N GLY A 351 0.96 20.86 -12.30
CA GLY A 351 2.33 20.39 -12.42
C GLY A 351 2.39 18.90 -12.79
N ARG A 352 3.44 18.18 -12.34
CA ARG A 352 3.62 16.75 -12.63
C ARG A 352 2.32 15.96 -12.41
N ARG A 353 1.92 15.20 -13.44
CA ARG A 353 0.78 14.28 -13.44
C ARG A 353 0.88 13.24 -12.31
N ILE A 354 -0.28 12.76 -11.85
CA ILE A 354 -0.36 11.68 -10.87
C ILE A 354 -0.09 10.35 -11.59
N GLN A 355 1.16 9.87 -11.51
CA GLN A 355 1.67 8.73 -12.27
C GLN A 355 2.40 7.70 -11.40
N ASP A 356 2.60 6.50 -11.93
CA ASP A 356 3.25 5.33 -11.31
C ASP A 356 4.78 5.49 -11.10
N HIS A 357 5.26 6.69 -10.77
CA HIS A 357 6.67 6.99 -10.52
C HIS A 357 7.14 6.51 -9.13
N TYR A 358 8.26 5.79 -9.08
CA TYR A 358 8.90 5.29 -7.86
C TYR A 358 10.30 5.88 -7.70
N ALA A 359 10.49 6.81 -6.76
CA ALA A 359 11.80 7.36 -6.44
C ALA A 359 12.81 6.30 -5.98
N TYR A 360 12.36 5.13 -5.50
CA TYR A 360 13.27 4.07 -5.05
C TYR A 360 14.15 3.51 -6.17
N ASN A 361 13.62 3.38 -7.40
CA ASN A 361 14.34 2.78 -8.53
C ASN A 361 14.43 3.73 -9.76
N ASP A 362 14.17 5.03 -9.61
CA ASP A 362 14.50 6.04 -10.63
C ASP A 362 16.02 6.30 -10.63
N VAL A 363 16.77 5.28 -11.04
CA VAL A 363 18.24 5.23 -11.05
C VAL A 363 18.64 5.04 -12.52
N THR A 364 18.62 6.15 -13.27
CA THR A 364 18.65 6.14 -14.73
C THR A 364 19.98 5.67 -15.33
N ALA A 365 19.89 4.63 -16.16
CA ALA A 365 20.86 4.30 -17.20
C ALA A 365 20.08 3.64 -18.34
N GLY A 366 19.64 4.45 -19.30
CA GLY A 366 18.69 4.05 -20.36
C GLY A 366 17.22 4.32 -19.98
N ALA A 367 16.44 4.70 -21.00
CA ALA A 367 14.99 5.00 -21.02
C ALA A 367 14.23 5.05 -19.68
N VAL A 368 13.67 6.22 -19.36
CA VAL A 368 12.58 6.32 -18.36
C VAL A 368 11.47 5.36 -18.81
N PRO A 369 11.07 4.36 -18.01
CA PRO A 369 9.94 3.50 -18.36
C PRO A 369 8.71 4.35 -18.63
N THR A 370 7.86 3.96 -19.59
CA THR A 370 6.59 4.66 -19.82
C THR A 370 5.85 4.81 -18.49
N GLN A 371 5.54 6.03 -18.10
CA GLN A 371 4.84 6.34 -16.86
C GLN A 371 3.33 6.37 -17.14
N HIS A 372 2.57 5.67 -16.30
CA HIS A 372 1.14 5.46 -16.44
C HIS A 372 0.39 6.35 -15.45
N ASP A 373 -0.73 6.95 -15.85
CA ASP A 373 -1.53 7.74 -14.89
C ASP A 373 -2.25 6.81 -13.91
N VAL A 374 -2.24 7.22 -12.64
CA VAL A 374 -2.92 6.52 -11.57
C VAL A 374 -4.19 7.30 -11.25
N GLY A 375 -5.33 6.67 -11.53
CA GLY A 375 -6.65 7.24 -11.25
C GLY A 375 -7.03 7.18 -9.78
N ASP A 376 -6.41 6.26 -9.05
CA ASP A 376 -6.72 5.94 -7.66
C ASP A 376 -5.89 6.81 -6.71
N VAL A 377 -6.59 7.73 -6.06
CA VAL A 377 -6.03 8.90 -5.38
C VAL A 377 -6.77 9.13 -4.07
N LYS A 378 -6.03 9.45 -3.02
CA LYS A 378 -6.57 9.93 -1.75
C LYS A 378 -6.01 11.30 -1.42
N LEU A 379 -6.92 12.22 -1.11
CA LEU A 379 -6.65 13.52 -0.50
C LEU A 379 -6.86 13.37 1.02
N SER A 380 -5.84 13.64 1.83
CA SER A 380 -5.93 13.57 3.29
C SER A 380 -5.34 14.80 3.96
N PHE A 381 -6.03 15.35 4.96
CA PHE A 381 -5.63 16.57 5.65
C PHE A 381 -6.35 16.77 6.99
N VAL A 382 -5.94 17.81 7.73
CA VAL A 382 -6.63 18.33 8.92
C VAL A 382 -7.34 19.63 8.56
N LEU A 383 -8.67 19.65 8.69
CA LEU A 383 -9.51 20.83 8.51
C LEU A 383 -9.65 21.59 9.83
N TRP A 384 -9.45 22.91 9.78
CA TRP A 384 -9.83 23.86 10.82
C TRP A 384 -11.08 24.63 10.38
N PRO A 385 -12.26 24.34 10.95
CA PRO A 385 -13.52 24.97 10.55
C PRO A 385 -13.59 26.46 10.88
N GLY A 386 -14.33 27.20 10.04
CA GLY A 386 -14.62 28.61 10.25
C GLY A 386 -15.62 28.88 11.39
N PRO A 387 -15.78 30.15 11.79
CA PRO A 387 -16.70 30.57 12.85
C PRO A 387 -18.18 30.64 12.43
N THR A 388 -18.50 30.52 11.14
CA THR A 388 -19.85 30.73 10.60
C THR A 388 -20.27 29.60 9.64
N ASP A 389 -21.53 29.67 9.19
CA ASP A 389 -22.04 28.76 8.16
C ASP A 389 -21.24 28.88 6.86
N GLY A 390 -20.94 27.73 6.27
CA GLY A 390 -20.17 27.59 5.03
C GLY A 390 -19.91 26.13 4.70
N GLU A 391 -19.11 25.90 3.67
CA GLU A 391 -18.80 24.55 3.19
C GLU A 391 -17.38 24.46 2.62
N LEU A 392 -16.80 23.27 2.76
CA LEU A 392 -15.63 22.81 2.01
C LEU A 392 -16.09 21.84 0.93
N ALA A 393 -15.74 22.11 -0.31
CA ALA A 393 -15.97 21.24 -1.45
C ALA A 393 -14.63 20.61 -1.90
N LEU A 394 -14.60 19.28 -2.00
CA LEU A 394 -13.46 18.50 -2.50
C LEU A 394 -13.86 17.83 -3.81
N SER A 395 -12.97 17.71 -4.77
CA SER A 395 -13.23 17.03 -6.03
C SER A 395 -12.06 16.13 -6.45
N LEU A 396 -12.39 14.90 -6.82
CA LEU A 396 -11.50 13.89 -7.38
C LEU A 396 -12.10 13.42 -8.70
N ALA A 397 -11.36 13.59 -9.80
CA ALA A 397 -11.73 13.00 -11.08
C ALA A 397 -10.83 11.81 -11.42
N ARG A 398 -11.36 10.82 -12.14
CA ARG A 398 -10.63 9.70 -12.79
C ARG A 398 -11.13 9.60 -14.22
N GLY A 399 -10.35 10.12 -15.18
CA GLY A 399 -10.75 10.15 -16.59
C GLY A 399 -12.02 11.00 -16.82
N PRO A 400 -13.15 10.43 -17.29
CA PRO A 400 -14.41 11.16 -17.47
C PRO A 400 -15.19 11.37 -16.16
N ASP A 401 -14.96 10.53 -15.14
CA ASP A 401 -15.73 10.59 -13.89
C ASP A 401 -15.19 11.69 -12.98
N GLU A 402 -16.10 12.50 -12.43
CA GLU A 402 -15.81 13.52 -11.43
C GLU A 402 -16.67 13.34 -10.18
N PHE A 403 -16.03 12.96 -9.08
CA PHE A 403 -16.65 12.90 -7.77
C PHE A 403 -16.41 14.20 -7.01
N ARG A 404 -17.40 14.63 -6.24
CA ARG A 404 -17.29 15.76 -5.33
C ARG A 404 -17.90 15.41 -3.97
N ALA A 405 -17.19 15.80 -2.91
CA ALA A 405 -17.67 15.73 -1.54
C ALA A 405 -17.87 17.17 -1.02
N ILE A 406 -19.05 17.46 -0.49
CA ILE A 406 -19.38 18.75 0.14
C ILE A 406 -19.52 18.51 1.64
N ILE A 407 -18.80 19.31 2.42
CA ILE A 407 -18.71 19.24 3.87
C ILE A 407 -19.19 20.59 4.42
N HIS A 408 -20.45 20.65 4.86
CA HIS A 408 -21.02 21.86 5.46
C HIS A 408 -20.61 21.98 6.94
N THR A 409 -20.39 23.21 7.42
CA THR A 409 -20.05 23.43 8.84
C THR A 409 -21.18 23.06 9.80
N ASP A 410 -22.42 23.03 9.34
CA ASP A 410 -23.56 22.50 10.09
C ASP A 410 -23.51 20.96 10.31
N GLY A 411 -22.52 20.27 9.74
CA GLY A 411 -22.34 18.81 9.82
C GLY A 411 -23.05 18.02 8.71
N THR A 412 -23.70 18.67 7.75
CA THR A 412 -24.27 17.99 6.56
C THR A 412 -23.14 17.59 5.61
N LEU A 413 -23.16 16.36 5.12
CA LEU A 413 -22.19 15.84 4.17
C LEU A 413 -22.90 15.30 2.93
N ILE A 414 -22.40 15.62 1.74
CA ILE A 414 -22.97 15.20 0.44
C ILE A 414 -21.84 14.64 -0.43
N LEU A 415 -22.10 13.55 -1.14
CA LEU A 415 -21.21 12.97 -2.15
C LEU A 415 -21.97 12.84 -3.47
N ASP A 416 -21.47 13.44 -4.55
CA ASP A 416 -22.10 13.45 -5.86
C ASP A 416 -21.13 13.18 -7.02
N ARG A 417 -21.62 12.59 -8.12
CA ARG A 417 -20.84 12.25 -9.35
C ARG A 417 -21.36 13.02 -10.56
N SER A 418 -20.48 13.41 -11.47
CA SER A 418 -20.79 13.72 -12.86
C SER A 418 -19.81 13.03 -13.82
N ASP A 419 -20.16 13.03 -15.10
CA ASP A 419 -19.34 12.65 -16.25
C ASP A 419 -18.54 13.86 -16.81
N LYS A 420 -18.21 14.82 -15.94
CA LYS A 420 -17.79 16.20 -16.27
C LYS A 420 -18.83 17.03 -17.05
N GLY A 421 -20.04 16.52 -17.25
CA GLY A 421 -21.20 17.30 -17.70
C GLY A 421 -21.80 18.19 -16.60
N PRO A 422 -22.81 19.01 -16.94
CA PRO A 422 -23.47 19.93 -16.00
C PRO A 422 -24.41 19.21 -15.00
N VAL A 423 -24.75 17.95 -15.24
CA VAL A 423 -25.63 17.15 -14.38
C VAL A 423 -24.79 16.43 -13.34
N ARG A 424 -25.10 16.65 -12.05
CA ARG A 424 -24.52 15.89 -10.93
C ARG A 424 -25.59 15.01 -10.28
N ILE A 425 -25.21 13.78 -9.94
CA ILE A 425 -26.06 12.76 -9.31
C ILE A 425 -25.58 12.58 -7.86
N GLU A 426 -26.44 12.84 -6.88
CA GLU A 426 -26.15 12.54 -5.47
C GLU A 426 -26.03 11.02 -5.28
N LEU A 427 -24.87 10.57 -4.82
CA LEU A 427 -24.59 9.16 -4.51
C LEU A 427 -24.93 8.84 -3.04
N SER A 428 -24.61 9.76 -2.13
CA SER A 428 -24.73 9.54 -0.69
C SER A 428 -24.84 10.85 0.06
N ARG A 429 -25.51 10.81 1.22
CA ARG A 429 -25.69 11.94 2.14
C ARG A 429 -25.66 11.44 3.57
N ALA A 430 -25.04 12.21 4.45
CA ALA A 430 -24.94 11.93 5.88
C ALA A 430 -25.04 13.21 6.71
N LYS A 431 -25.24 13.02 8.02
CA LYS A 431 -25.20 14.08 9.03
C LYS A 431 -24.26 13.64 10.15
N ILE A 432 -23.31 14.50 10.48
CA ILE A 432 -22.41 14.39 11.65
C ILE A 432 -22.69 15.54 12.62
N ASP A 433 -22.00 15.55 13.76
CA ASP A 433 -22.01 16.71 14.65
C ASP A 433 -21.47 17.96 13.92
N PRO A 434 -22.04 19.15 14.15
CA PRO A 434 -21.58 20.39 13.51
C PRO A 434 -20.09 20.65 13.75
N LEU A 435 -19.40 21.08 12.69
CA LEU A 435 -17.98 21.42 12.72
C LEU A 435 -17.78 22.76 13.43
N ARG A 436 -17.11 22.74 14.57
CA ARG A 436 -16.93 23.93 15.42
C ARG A 436 -15.59 24.60 15.16
N SER A 437 -15.59 25.93 15.09
CA SER A 437 -14.34 26.69 15.06
C SER A 437 -13.44 26.35 16.25
N GLY A 438 -12.15 26.19 16.00
CA GLY A 438 -11.17 25.74 16.99
C GLY A 438 -11.17 24.22 17.29
N GLN A 439 -12.09 23.44 16.71
CA GLN A 439 -12.10 21.97 16.80
C GLN A 439 -11.70 21.38 15.44
N PRO A 440 -10.40 21.04 15.23
CA PRO A 440 -9.96 20.46 13.98
C PRO A 440 -10.51 19.03 13.78
N VAL A 441 -10.73 18.65 12.52
CA VAL A 441 -11.15 17.30 12.14
C VAL A 441 -10.21 16.72 11.08
N THR A 442 -9.93 15.42 11.13
CA THR A 442 -9.21 14.75 10.04
C THR A 442 -10.20 14.44 8.92
N VAL A 443 -9.77 14.66 7.68
CA VAL A 443 -10.57 14.41 6.47
C VAL A 443 -9.76 13.55 5.54
N GLU A 444 -10.33 12.43 5.08
CA GLU A 444 -9.83 11.66 3.95
C GLU A 444 -10.91 11.57 2.88
N PHE A 445 -10.62 12.00 1.66
CA PHE A 445 -11.47 11.78 0.49
C PHE A 445 -10.69 10.95 -0.51
N GLU A 446 -11.21 9.77 -0.88
CA GLU A 446 -10.52 8.82 -1.75
C GLU A 446 -11.41 8.41 -2.93
N ASN A 447 -10.78 8.21 -4.09
CA ASN A 447 -11.28 7.41 -5.18
C ASN A 447 -10.29 6.25 -5.36
N LEU A 448 -10.73 5.01 -5.16
CA LEU A 448 -9.87 3.82 -5.08
C LEU A 448 -10.61 2.57 -5.52
N ASP A 449 -10.01 1.76 -6.40
CA ASP A 449 -10.53 0.45 -6.85
C ASP A 449 -12.02 0.54 -7.27
N TYR A 450 -12.40 1.55 -8.08
CA TYR A 450 -13.81 1.84 -8.40
C TYR A 450 -14.72 2.02 -7.19
N ARG A 451 -14.27 2.77 -6.18
CA ARG A 451 -15.07 3.18 -5.02
C ARG A 451 -14.64 4.56 -4.57
N VAL A 452 -15.59 5.48 -4.44
CA VAL A 452 -15.35 6.79 -3.82
C VAL A 452 -15.84 6.76 -2.37
N ALA A 453 -15.06 7.32 -1.43
CA ALA A 453 -15.43 7.41 -0.03
C ALA A 453 -14.90 8.68 0.66
N LEU A 454 -15.63 9.14 1.68
CA LEU A 454 -15.24 10.21 2.58
C LEU A 454 -15.15 9.67 4.01
N ARG A 455 -14.02 9.94 4.69
CA ARG A 455 -13.84 9.70 6.12
C ARG A 455 -13.65 11.01 6.87
N ILE A 456 -14.25 11.09 8.04
CA ILE A 456 -14.08 12.18 9.01
C ILE A 456 -13.68 11.56 10.35
N ASN A 457 -12.56 11.99 10.93
CA ASN A 457 -12.01 11.43 12.17
C ASN A 457 -11.89 9.90 12.13
N ASP A 458 -11.20 9.40 11.10
CA ASP A 458 -10.99 7.96 10.77
C ASP A 458 -12.26 7.13 10.52
N ARG A 459 -13.45 7.70 10.68
CA ARG A 459 -14.73 7.04 10.41
C ARG A 459 -15.18 7.32 8.99
N GLU A 460 -15.46 6.27 8.22
CA GLU A 460 -16.15 6.38 6.93
C GLU A 460 -17.60 6.84 7.14
N VAL A 461 -17.97 7.91 6.44
CA VAL A 461 -19.26 8.61 6.60
C VAL A 461 -20.06 8.70 5.30
N LEU A 462 -19.40 8.71 4.14
CA LEU A 462 -20.01 8.59 2.82
C LEU A 462 -19.23 7.59 1.98
N ALA A 463 -19.91 6.82 1.14
CA ALA A 463 -19.29 5.98 0.12
C ALA A 463 -20.26 5.71 -1.04
N SER A 464 -19.72 5.44 -2.23
CA SER A 464 -20.48 4.86 -3.35
C SER A 464 -20.72 3.37 -3.15
N THR A 465 -21.84 2.87 -3.69
CA THR A 465 -22.05 1.43 -3.93
C THR A 465 -21.47 1.00 -5.28
N ASP A 466 -21.28 -0.32 -5.46
CA ASP A 466 -20.83 -0.90 -6.74
C ASP A 466 -21.81 -0.62 -7.90
N GLN A 467 -23.10 -0.43 -7.60
CA GLN A 467 -24.10 -0.07 -8.62
C GLN A 467 -23.99 1.41 -9.05
N GLN A 468 -23.50 2.28 -8.16
CA GLN A 468 -23.32 3.71 -8.42
C GLN A 468 -22.00 4.01 -9.12
N TYR A 469 -20.98 3.17 -8.93
CA TYR A 469 -19.69 3.28 -9.58
C TYR A 469 -19.07 1.89 -9.79
N ALA A 470 -18.95 1.50 -11.07
CA ALA A 470 -18.40 0.22 -11.50
C ALA A 470 -17.44 0.43 -12.68
N PRO A 471 -16.47 -0.48 -12.88
CA PRO A 471 -15.62 -0.50 -14.05
C PRO A 471 -16.39 -0.95 -15.29
N ASP A 472 -16.22 -0.21 -16.38
CA ASP A 472 -16.63 -0.61 -17.74
C ASP A 472 -15.50 -1.45 -18.36
N LEU A 473 -15.50 -2.75 -18.08
CA LEU A 473 -14.43 -3.66 -18.52
C LEU A 473 -14.32 -3.78 -20.04
N ASP A 474 -15.44 -3.70 -20.77
CA ASP A 474 -15.42 -3.75 -22.23
C ASP A 474 -14.64 -2.54 -22.77
N ARG A 475 -14.86 -1.33 -22.23
CA ARG A 475 -14.09 -0.12 -22.57
C ARG A 475 -12.64 -0.18 -22.09
N LEU A 476 -12.38 -0.64 -20.87
CA LEU A 476 -11.02 -0.70 -20.31
C LEU A 476 -10.10 -1.68 -21.04
N LEU A 477 -10.66 -2.74 -21.63
CA LEU A 477 -9.93 -3.72 -22.42
C LEU A 477 -9.66 -3.24 -23.86
N GLU A 478 -10.23 -2.13 -24.33
CA GLU A 478 -9.86 -1.55 -25.63
C GLU A 478 -8.43 -0.97 -25.60
N ARG A 479 -7.67 -1.16 -26.70
CA ARG A 479 -6.26 -0.69 -26.82
C ARG A 479 -5.99 0.76 -26.39
N PRO A 480 -6.86 1.76 -26.58
CA PRO A 480 -6.60 3.11 -26.09
C PRO A 480 -6.50 3.17 -24.55
N TYR A 481 -7.40 2.47 -23.83
CA TYR A 481 -7.53 2.58 -22.37
C TYR A 481 -6.55 1.70 -21.60
N GLN A 482 -5.88 0.77 -22.28
CA GLN A 482 -4.76 0.01 -21.74
C GLN A 482 -3.65 0.96 -21.23
N ASP A 483 -2.91 0.50 -20.22
CA ASP A 483 -1.78 1.21 -19.62
C ASP A 483 -2.10 2.55 -18.91
N GLY A 484 -3.32 2.79 -18.42
CA GLY A 484 -3.58 3.94 -17.53
C GLY A 484 -3.59 5.32 -18.18
N ARG A 485 -3.30 5.46 -19.47
CA ARG A 485 -3.16 6.78 -20.13
C ARG A 485 -4.44 7.62 -20.12
N TYR A 486 -5.59 6.97 -19.90
CA TYR A 486 -6.93 7.57 -19.80
C TYR A 486 -7.48 7.56 -18.36
N ASN A 487 -6.73 7.05 -17.38
CA ASN A 487 -7.06 7.09 -15.95
C ASN A 487 -6.77 8.44 -15.29
N ARG A 488 -6.32 9.45 -16.04
CA ARG A 488 -5.80 10.72 -15.50
C ARG A 488 -6.62 11.24 -14.32
N ALA A 489 -5.97 11.32 -13.16
CA ALA A 489 -6.55 11.92 -11.98
C ALA A 489 -6.44 13.45 -12.00
N GLU A 490 -7.46 14.11 -11.46
CA GLU A 490 -7.46 15.55 -11.18
C GLU A 490 -7.97 15.77 -9.75
N VAL A 491 -7.31 16.66 -9.00
CA VAL A 491 -7.63 16.94 -7.59
C VAL A 491 -7.92 18.43 -7.44
N ARG A 492 -9.05 18.76 -6.82
CA ARG A 492 -9.43 20.14 -6.50
C ARG A 492 -10.03 20.26 -5.10
N MET A 493 -9.94 21.45 -4.53
CA MET A 493 -10.59 21.82 -3.27
C MET A 493 -11.00 23.30 -3.31
N GLY A 494 -12.13 23.64 -2.71
CA GLY A 494 -12.65 25.01 -2.64
C GLY A 494 -13.55 25.19 -1.43
N ALA A 495 -13.82 26.43 -1.03
CA ALA A 495 -14.71 26.70 0.11
C ALA A 495 -15.61 27.91 -0.15
N THR A 496 -16.74 27.98 0.56
CA THR A 496 -17.67 29.13 0.54
C THR A 496 -18.17 29.49 1.94
N GLY A 497 -18.71 30.70 2.08
CA GLY A 497 -19.45 31.16 3.28
C GLY A 497 -18.61 31.55 4.50
N THR A 498 -17.56 30.78 4.83
CA THR A 498 -16.73 31.02 6.01
C THR A 498 -15.23 30.77 5.74
N PRO A 499 -14.31 31.55 6.34
CA PRO A 499 -12.89 31.25 6.26
C PRO A 499 -12.54 29.88 6.85
N MET A 500 -11.63 29.14 6.21
CA MET A 500 -11.18 27.82 6.67
C MET A 500 -9.67 27.67 6.49
N GLU A 501 -9.01 26.88 7.34
CA GLU A 501 -7.62 26.46 7.12
C GLU A 501 -7.53 24.94 6.92
N ILE A 502 -6.63 24.51 6.03
CA ILE A 502 -6.24 23.12 5.81
C ILE A 502 -4.76 22.99 6.13
N ARG A 503 -4.39 21.95 6.90
CA ARG A 503 -3.01 21.64 7.33
C ARG A 503 -2.70 20.17 7.12
N HIS A 504 -1.41 19.81 7.03
CA HIS A 504 -0.96 18.43 6.78
C HIS A 504 -1.61 17.83 5.53
N LEU A 505 -1.64 18.63 4.44
CA LEU A 505 -2.32 18.28 3.21
C LEU A 505 -1.46 17.35 2.36
N VAL A 506 -1.92 16.12 2.20
CA VAL A 506 -1.21 15.07 1.46
C VAL A 506 -2.09 14.52 0.34
N VAL A 507 -1.49 14.41 -0.84
CA VAL A 507 -2.06 13.72 -2.00
C VAL A 507 -1.32 12.40 -2.15
N HIS A 508 -2.02 11.30 -1.88
CA HIS A 508 -1.54 9.95 -2.12
C HIS A 508 -2.07 9.43 -3.46
N ARG A 509 -1.27 8.62 -4.13
CA ARG A 509 -1.73 7.72 -5.20
C ARG A 509 -1.56 6.27 -4.77
N ASP A 510 -2.34 5.38 -5.35
CA ASP A 510 -2.21 3.96 -5.08
C ASP A 510 -1.03 3.30 -5.82
N VAL A 511 -0.73 2.04 -5.49
CA VAL A 511 0.10 1.15 -6.31
C VAL A 511 -0.62 0.82 -7.61
N PHE A 512 -0.05 1.26 -8.72
CA PHE A 512 -0.50 0.87 -10.05
C PHE A 512 0.22 -0.41 -10.48
N TYR A 513 -0.47 -1.56 -10.44
CA TYR A 513 0.08 -2.79 -10.98
C TYR A 513 0.02 -2.72 -12.51
N ARG A 514 1.20 -2.64 -13.15
CA ARG A 514 1.24 -2.41 -14.60
C ARG A 514 0.66 -3.57 -15.38
N SER A 515 -0.14 -3.22 -16.39
CA SER A 515 -0.72 -4.12 -17.38
C SER A 515 0.12 -4.27 -18.66
N ASP A 516 1.33 -3.69 -18.69
CA ASP A 516 2.15 -3.50 -19.91
C ASP A 516 2.87 -4.78 -20.39
N PHE A 517 3.70 -4.62 -21.41
CA PHE A 517 4.44 -5.70 -22.07
C PHE A 517 5.63 -6.18 -21.23
N THR A 518 6.10 -7.41 -21.49
CA THR A 518 7.28 -8.00 -20.86
C THR A 518 8.52 -7.10 -20.94
N LEU A 519 9.18 -6.87 -19.80
CA LEU A 519 10.40 -6.05 -19.71
C LEU A 519 11.67 -6.79 -20.18
N ASP A 520 11.62 -8.12 -20.29
CA ASP A 520 12.78 -9.00 -20.51
C ASP A 520 13.30 -9.04 -21.97
N GLY A 521 13.11 -7.97 -22.73
CA GLY A 521 13.48 -7.88 -24.16
C GLY A 521 14.81 -7.19 -24.48
N GLY A 522 15.52 -6.63 -23.49
CA GLY A 522 16.52 -5.57 -23.69
C GLY A 522 17.99 -5.88 -23.36
N GLY A 523 18.39 -7.15 -23.17
CA GLY A 523 19.77 -7.50 -22.83
C GLY A 523 20.72 -7.57 -24.03
N PRO A 524 21.91 -6.94 -24.01
CA PRO A 524 22.90 -7.03 -25.11
C PRO A 524 23.65 -8.37 -25.16
N SER A 525 23.37 -9.30 -24.24
CA SER A 525 23.90 -10.65 -24.24
C SER A 525 22.83 -11.64 -23.75
N ARG A 526 22.84 -12.86 -24.31
CA ARG A 526 21.89 -13.98 -24.11
C ARG A 526 20.66 -13.94 -25.04
N GLN A 527 20.01 -15.10 -25.16
CA GLN A 527 19.01 -15.40 -26.20
C GLN A 527 17.87 -14.37 -26.25
N ARG A 528 17.37 -14.11 -27.47
CA ARG A 528 16.15 -13.32 -27.68
C ARG A 528 14.99 -14.05 -26.99
N ASN A 529 14.47 -13.46 -25.92
CA ASN A 529 13.25 -13.95 -25.29
C ASN A 529 12.11 -13.98 -26.34
N GLU A 530 11.57 -15.17 -26.60
CA GLU A 530 10.53 -15.39 -27.62
C GLU A 530 9.16 -14.80 -27.23
N TYR A 531 9.02 -14.43 -25.95
CA TYR A 531 7.88 -13.71 -25.37
C TYR A 531 8.17 -12.22 -25.15
N ALA A 532 9.34 -11.71 -25.59
CA ALA A 532 9.56 -10.27 -25.64
C ALA A 532 8.45 -9.61 -26.47
N GLN A 533 7.88 -8.53 -25.94
CA GLN A 533 6.75 -7.77 -26.53
C GLN A 533 5.38 -8.46 -26.42
N TYR A 534 5.21 -9.51 -25.62
CA TYR A 534 3.87 -10.00 -25.24
C TYR A 534 3.33 -9.20 -24.06
N PRO A 535 2.00 -9.06 -23.90
CA PRO A 535 1.43 -8.60 -22.64
C PRO A 535 1.87 -9.56 -21.54
N ALA A 536 2.26 -9.02 -20.38
CA ALA A 536 2.79 -9.82 -19.29
C ALA A 536 1.74 -10.83 -18.76
N TRP A 537 2.17 -11.84 -18.00
CA TRP A 537 1.23 -12.83 -17.44
C TRP A 537 0.19 -12.18 -16.54
N GLY A 538 -1.09 -12.54 -16.68
CA GLY A 538 -2.15 -12.03 -15.82
C GLY A 538 -2.44 -10.54 -16.01
N THR A 539 -2.04 -9.92 -17.12
CA THR A 539 -2.42 -8.54 -17.47
C THR A 539 -3.46 -8.48 -18.58
N ALA A 540 -3.98 -7.29 -18.87
CA ALA A 540 -4.96 -7.03 -19.91
C ALA A 540 -4.61 -7.74 -21.25
N ASN A 541 -5.56 -8.50 -21.81
CA ASN A 541 -5.44 -9.37 -22.99
C ASN A 541 -4.55 -10.62 -22.81
N ASN A 542 -3.98 -10.87 -21.64
CA ASN A 542 -3.27 -12.11 -21.31
C ASN A 542 -3.60 -12.62 -19.88
N PRO A 543 -4.91 -12.82 -19.57
CA PRO A 543 -5.35 -13.31 -18.26
C PRO A 543 -4.75 -14.67 -17.90
N ILE A 544 -4.49 -14.91 -16.62
CA ILE A 544 -3.86 -16.15 -16.15
C ILE A 544 -4.86 -17.03 -15.41
N LEU A 545 -4.79 -18.35 -15.66
CA LEU A 545 -5.53 -19.37 -14.93
C LEU A 545 -4.70 -19.84 -13.73
N LEU A 546 -5.30 -19.88 -12.54
CA LEU A 546 -4.66 -20.37 -11.31
C LEU A 546 -5.38 -21.63 -10.85
N ARG A 547 -4.75 -22.79 -11.03
CA ARG A 547 -5.38 -24.09 -10.72
C ARG A 547 -5.63 -24.28 -9.23
N GLU A 548 -6.66 -25.06 -8.93
CA GLU A 548 -7.00 -25.53 -7.57
C GLU A 548 -6.29 -26.84 -7.21
N ASP A 549 -5.96 -27.67 -8.20
CA ASP A 549 -5.11 -28.85 -8.03
C ASP A 549 -4.16 -28.99 -9.25
N PRO A 550 -2.83 -28.88 -9.06
CA PRO A 550 -2.17 -28.37 -7.86
C PRO A 550 -2.54 -26.90 -7.60
N ARG A 551 -2.42 -26.44 -6.35
CA ARG A 551 -2.76 -25.07 -5.95
C ARG A 551 -1.73 -24.07 -6.46
N GLU A 552 -2.18 -23.12 -7.29
CA GLU A 552 -1.36 -22.06 -7.88
C GLU A 552 -1.74 -20.67 -7.39
N TYR A 553 -0.75 -19.83 -7.19
CA TYR A 553 -0.86 -18.45 -6.71
C TYR A 553 -0.24 -17.48 -7.71
N PHE A 554 -0.63 -16.20 -7.64
CA PHE A 554 -0.05 -15.14 -8.47
C PHE A 554 0.49 -14.04 -7.57
N CYS A 555 1.75 -13.65 -7.77
CA CYS A 555 2.51 -12.85 -6.82
C CYS A 555 3.23 -11.69 -7.52
N CYS A 556 2.95 -10.44 -7.12
CA CYS A 556 3.57 -9.24 -7.71
C CYS A 556 4.30 -8.39 -6.67
N GLY A 557 5.32 -7.65 -7.12
CA GLY A 557 6.02 -6.70 -6.27
C GLY A 557 5.27 -5.37 -6.17
N ASP A 558 5.23 -4.79 -4.97
CA ASP A 558 4.62 -3.47 -4.77
C ASP A 558 5.39 -2.37 -5.51
N ASN A 559 6.68 -2.58 -5.84
CA ASN A 559 7.42 -1.76 -6.80
C ASN A 559 7.19 -2.26 -8.23
N SER A 560 5.94 -2.16 -8.69
CA SER A 560 5.45 -2.76 -9.94
C SER A 560 6.33 -2.58 -11.19
N PRO A 561 6.89 -1.39 -11.52
CA PRO A 561 7.77 -1.21 -12.69
C PRO A 561 9.13 -1.90 -12.59
N GLN A 562 9.54 -2.33 -11.39
CA GLN A 562 10.92 -2.75 -11.08
C GLN A 562 10.90 -3.98 -10.17
N SER A 563 10.13 -4.97 -10.61
CA SER A 563 9.91 -6.23 -9.91
C SER A 563 9.89 -7.39 -10.91
N LYS A 564 10.91 -8.25 -10.87
CA LYS A 564 10.83 -9.61 -11.42
C LYS A 564 9.82 -10.38 -10.56
N ASP A 565 8.65 -10.65 -11.13
CA ASP A 565 7.51 -11.27 -10.45
C ASP A 565 6.64 -12.08 -11.43
N SER A 566 5.51 -12.63 -10.98
CA SER A 566 4.64 -13.53 -11.75
C SER A 566 4.36 -13.07 -13.19
N ARG A 567 4.23 -11.77 -13.42
CA ARG A 567 4.01 -11.17 -14.75
C ARG A 567 5.13 -11.51 -15.76
N LEU A 568 6.34 -11.73 -15.29
CA LEU A 568 7.58 -11.87 -16.07
C LEU A 568 8.18 -13.29 -16.06
N TRP A 569 7.54 -14.27 -15.40
CA TRP A 569 8.10 -15.65 -15.35
C TRP A 569 7.66 -16.51 -16.54
N TRP A 570 8.37 -16.32 -17.66
CA TRP A 570 8.22 -17.07 -18.92
C TRP A 570 9.09 -18.34 -19.00
N GLU A 571 9.79 -18.66 -17.92
CA GLU A 571 10.68 -19.81 -17.77
C GLU A 571 10.35 -20.55 -16.47
N VAL A 572 10.76 -21.81 -16.39
CA VAL A 572 10.44 -22.75 -15.29
C VAL A 572 11.65 -23.65 -15.06
N ALA A 573 11.97 -23.92 -13.80
CA ALA A 573 13.00 -24.90 -13.46
C ALA A 573 12.61 -26.30 -13.99
N PRO A 574 13.54 -27.05 -14.63
CA PRO A 574 13.22 -28.37 -15.22
C PRO A 574 12.54 -29.34 -14.25
N PHE A 575 12.93 -29.35 -12.97
CA PHE A 575 12.36 -30.23 -11.96
C PHE A 575 10.87 -29.95 -11.64
N LEU A 576 10.37 -28.74 -11.90
CA LEU A 576 8.94 -28.41 -11.79
C LEU A 576 8.16 -28.86 -13.03
N VAL A 577 8.79 -28.80 -14.21
CA VAL A 577 8.23 -29.31 -15.48
C VAL A 577 8.11 -30.82 -15.44
N GLU A 578 9.14 -31.53 -14.94
CA GLU A 578 9.14 -32.99 -14.78
C GLU A 578 8.06 -33.51 -13.83
N ARG A 579 7.65 -32.70 -12.84
CA ARG A 579 6.51 -32.99 -11.95
C ARG A 579 5.14 -32.86 -12.64
N GLY A 580 5.08 -32.34 -13.87
CA GLY A 580 3.85 -32.16 -14.65
C GLY A 580 2.88 -31.10 -14.10
N ASN A 581 3.31 -30.35 -13.08
CA ASN A 581 2.40 -29.70 -12.12
C ASN A 581 2.59 -28.18 -12.01
N TYR A 582 3.18 -27.50 -12.98
CA TYR A 582 3.42 -26.04 -12.92
C TYR A 582 3.00 -25.30 -14.20
N SER A 583 2.34 -24.15 -14.04
CA SER A 583 2.00 -23.21 -15.13
C SER A 583 2.89 -21.95 -15.10
N TYR A 584 3.35 -21.49 -16.26
CA TYR A 584 4.09 -20.23 -16.42
C TYR A 584 3.40 -19.05 -15.72
N GLY A 585 4.20 -18.16 -15.11
CA GLY A 585 3.70 -17.00 -14.35
C GLY A 585 3.11 -17.29 -12.97
N THR A 586 3.03 -18.55 -12.50
CA THR A 586 2.45 -18.88 -11.19
C THR A 586 3.51 -19.12 -10.10
N VAL A 587 3.08 -19.17 -8.84
CA VAL A 587 3.82 -19.80 -7.73
C VAL A 587 3.00 -21.01 -7.29
N PRO A 588 3.50 -22.25 -7.35
CA PRO A 588 2.80 -23.40 -6.82
C PRO A 588 2.92 -23.42 -5.30
N GLU A 589 1.96 -24.06 -4.64
CA GLU A 589 1.93 -24.16 -3.18
C GLU A 589 3.21 -24.72 -2.55
N ASP A 590 3.86 -25.70 -3.20
CA ASP A 590 5.09 -26.34 -2.71
C ASP A 590 6.34 -25.45 -2.75
N GLN A 591 6.27 -24.28 -3.41
CA GLN A 591 7.32 -23.25 -3.34
C GLN A 591 7.03 -22.16 -2.30
N LEU A 592 5.84 -22.09 -1.70
CA LEU A 592 5.53 -21.12 -0.64
C LEU A 592 6.28 -21.48 0.65
N ILE A 593 6.96 -20.50 1.26
CA ILE A 593 7.68 -20.66 2.53
C ILE A 593 6.86 -20.14 3.70
N GLY A 594 6.07 -19.08 3.51
CA GLY A 594 5.20 -18.55 4.55
C GLY A 594 4.87 -17.07 4.41
N ARG A 595 4.17 -16.55 5.43
CA ARG A 595 3.73 -15.15 5.49
C ARG A 595 4.77 -14.26 6.16
N ALA A 596 5.24 -13.21 5.48
CA ALA A 596 5.99 -12.14 6.10
C ALA A 596 5.06 -11.28 6.98
N PHE A 597 5.35 -11.15 8.27
CA PHE A 597 4.43 -10.49 9.22
C PHE A 597 5.04 -9.35 10.03
N PHE A 598 6.37 -9.26 10.16
CA PHE A 598 7.00 -8.21 10.97
C PHE A 598 8.37 -7.81 10.44
N VAL A 599 8.64 -6.50 10.33
CA VAL A 599 9.96 -5.93 10.10
C VAL A 599 10.61 -5.68 11.45
N TYR A 600 11.56 -6.54 11.84
CA TYR A 600 12.24 -6.47 13.13
C TYR A 600 13.53 -5.64 13.09
N TRP A 601 14.11 -5.41 11.90
CA TRP A 601 15.29 -4.56 11.75
C TRP A 601 15.25 -3.78 10.42
N PRO A 602 14.64 -2.59 10.40
CA PRO A 602 14.38 -1.79 9.19
C PRO A 602 15.59 -0.91 8.80
N GLY A 603 16.76 -1.53 8.71
CA GLY A 603 18.05 -0.83 8.83
C GLY A 603 18.30 -0.33 10.26
N GLY A 604 19.57 -0.23 10.65
CA GLY A 604 19.95 0.38 11.94
C GLY A 604 20.22 1.88 11.78
N LEU A 605 20.00 2.66 12.82
CA LEU A 605 20.53 4.02 12.91
C LEU A 605 22.05 3.96 13.18
N ARG A 606 22.74 5.02 12.78
CA ARG A 606 24.19 5.19 12.91
C ARG A 606 24.49 6.24 13.97
N ILE A 607 25.60 6.08 14.68
CA ILE A 607 26.10 7.08 15.65
C ILE A 607 26.73 8.26 14.89
N SER A 608 27.42 7.95 13.80
CA SER A 608 28.03 8.89 12.86
C SER A 608 28.03 8.32 11.44
N GLU A 609 28.22 9.16 10.44
CA GLU A 609 28.14 8.83 9.01
C GLU A 609 29.03 7.64 8.59
N GLY A 610 30.21 7.50 9.20
CA GLY A 610 31.13 6.37 8.96
C GLY A 610 30.90 5.12 9.83
N SER A 611 29.97 5.15 10.79
CA SER A 611 29.74 4.04 11.73
C SER A 611 28.82 2.95 11.16
N PRO A 612 29.00 1.67 11.57
CA PRO A 612 28.05 0.60 11.26
C PRO A 612 26.64 0.90 11.82
N PRO A 613 25.56 0.53 11.12
CA PRO A 613 24.19 0.80 11.54
C PRO A 613 23.75 -0.19 12.65
N ILE A 614 24.19 0.05 13.89
CA ILE A 614 23.97 -0.84 15.05
C ILE A 614 22.89 -0.37 16.03
N ILE A 615 22.40 0.87 15.92
CA ILE A 615 21.32 1.34 16.81
C ILE A 615 19.98 0.83 16.24
N PRO A 616 19.12 0.16 17.03
CA PRO A 616 17.84 -0.31 16.52
C PRO A 616 16.92 0.85 16.12
N ASN A 617 16.41 0.83 14.88
CA ASN A 617 15.47 1.84 14.40
C ASN A 617 14.02 1.47 14.77
N PHE A 618 13.69 1.60 16.06
CA PHE A 618 12.37 1.25 16.60
C PHE A 618 11.22 1.98 15.89
N GLY A 619 11.41 3.21 15.44
CA GLY A 619 10.39 4.00 14.74
C GLY A 619 9.98 3.46 13.37
N ARG A 620 10.80 2.60 12.74
CA ARG A 620 10.46 1.90 11.48
C ARG A 620 10.10 0.42 11.67
N MET A 621 10.26 -0.13 12.88
CA MET A 621 9.84 -1.52 13.18
C MET A 621 8.31 -1.59 13.11
N ARG A 622 7.78 -2.56 12.35
CA ARG A 622 6.36 -2.55 12.00
C ARG A 622 5.84 -3.93 11.62
N ILE A 623 4.56 -4.17 11.92
CA ILE A 623 3.81 -5.28 11.33
C ILE A 623 3.70 -5.03 9.82
N ILE A 624 3.95 -6.08 9.04
CA ILE A 624 3.77 -6.09 7.58
C ILE A 624 2.27 -6.24 7.31
N ARG A 625 1.73 -5.38 6.43
CA ARG A 625 0.29 -5.16 6.23
C ARG A 625 -0.14 -5.46 4.80
#